data_AF-R7HMQ6-F1
#
_entry.id   AF-R7HMQ6-F1
#
_cell.length_a   1.000
_cell.length_b   1.000
_cell.length_c   1.000
_cell.angle_alpha   90.00
_cell.angle_beta   90.00
_cell.angle_gamma   90.00
#
_symmetry.space_group_name_H-M   'P 1'
#
loop_
_entity.id
_entity.type
_entity.pdbx_description
1 polymer ?
#
loop_
_entity_poly.entity_id
_entity_poly.type
_entity_poly.pdbx_seq_one_letter_code
_entity_poly.pdbx_strand_id
1 'polypeptide(L)'
;MKKDDIRTFVVIIIICTLITGLVLFLNRKSNSEKLEVVDEYNNFFTITNYVNNYLEYSSTYNASKLYDVLYSDYIDSKGITINNLFDYLKEYSIDTSVEVNKIEYVSVKNNYIYYIQGKLNEMTFDTTNVIDNDFRIIVIVDFDNSTYAIYPLSDKDDYKKIIDSIKKINIDSNSNNRTVKSDLITKEKICVSYLSDYVNMLNYDIEEAYNLLDDTTKKNYSLEKFKSYINNNFDKITTDADKCLFETVGDKRIYTVIDKNGNRYVFRENGIMNYKVNFYLNDEKNES
;
A
#
# COMPACT_ATOMS: atom_id res chain seq x y z
N MET A 1 -8.10 -62.78 -12.19
CA MET A 1 -7.39 -61.82 -13.08
C MET A 1 -6.15 -62.51 -13.60
N LYS A 2 -5.94 -62.50 -14.92
CA LYS A 2 -4.67 -62.94 -15.50
C LYS A 2 -3.59 -61.91 -15.16
N LYS A 3 -2.33 -62.33 -15.17
CA LYS A 3 -1.17 -61.46 -14.87
C LYS A 3 -1.14 -60.21 -15.79
N ASP A 4 -1.64 -60.35 -17.01
CA ASP A 4 -1.74 -59.26 -17.98
C ASP A 4 -2.85 -58.25 -17.65
N ASP A 5 -3.95 -58.69 -17.03
CA ASP A 5 -5.03 -57.81 -16.55
C ASP A 5 -4.54 -56.93 -15.40
N ILE A 6 -3.74 -57.51 -14.49
CA ILE A 6 -3.11 -56.77 -13.37
C ILE A 6 -2.14 -55.72 -13.92
N ARG A 7 -1.31 -56.08 -14.90
CA ARG A 7 -0.33 -55.16 -15.50
C ARG A 7 -1.03 -53.99 -16.21
N THR A 8 -2.10 -54.28 -16.94
CA THR A 8 -2.90 -53.26 -17.64
C THR A 8 -3.58 -52.32 -16.65
N PHE A 9 -4.16 -52.86 -15.58
CA PHE A 9 -4.78 -52.07 -14.51
C PHE A 9 -3.80 -51.14 -13.80
N VAL A 10 -2.58 -51.62 -13.48
CA VAL A 10 -1.52 -50.81 -12.88
C VAL A 10 -1.09 -49.66 -13.81
N VAL A 11 -0.94 -49.92 -15.11
CA VAL A 11 -0.58 -48.88 -16.08
C VAL A 11 -1.66 -47.78 -16.16
N ILE A 12 -2.93 -48.16 -16.17
CA ILE A 12 -4.06 -47.20 -16.18
C ILE A 12 -4.03 -46.34 -14.91
N ILE A 13 -3.82 -46.92 -13.72
CA ILE A 13 -3.72 -46.16 -12.47
C ILE A 13 -2.58 -45.14 -12.52
N ILE A 14 -1.41 -45.51 -13.04
CA ILE A 14 -0.26 -44.62 -13.16
C ILE A 14 -0.58 -43.44 -14.09
N ILE A 15 -1.22 -43.71 -15.24
CA ILE A 15 -1.62 -42.66 -16.18
C ILE A 15 -2.67 -41.73 -15.54
N CYS A 16 -3.68 -42.29 -14.86
CA CYS A 16 -4.69 -41.48 -14.17
C CYS A 16 -4.10 -40.63 -13.04
N THR A 17 -3.15 -41.16 -12.25
CA THR A 17 -2.46 -40.40 -11.19
C THR A 17 -1.56 -39.30 -11.77
N LEU A 18 -0.88 -39.55 -12.89
CA LEU A 18 -0.11 -38.51 -13.60
C LEU A 18 -1.01 -37.41 -14.15
N ILE A 19 -2.14 -37.76 -14.79
CA ILE A 19 -3.09 -36.78 -15.34
C ILE A 19 -3.71 -35.95 -14.21
N THR A 20 -4.18 -36.60 -13.14
CA THR A 20 -4.75 -35.88 -11.98
C THR A 20 -3.70 -35.00 -11.28
N GLY A 21 -2.46 -35.46 -11.12
CA GLY A 21 -1.36 -34.67 -10.60
C GLY A 21 -1.05 -33.44 -11.46
N LEU A 22 -1.04 -33.61 -12.79
CA LEU A 22 -0.86 -32.51 -13.75
C LEU A 22 -2.00 -31.49 -13.64
N VAL A 23 -3.25 -31.96 -13.61
CA VAL A 23 -4.43 -31.08 -13.48
C VAL A 23 -4.40 -30.31 -12.16
N LEU A 24 -4.04 -30.95 -11.05
CA LEU A 24 -3.90 -30.30 -9.75
C LEU A 24 -2.77 -29.26 -9.75
N PHE A 25 -1.65 -29.56 -10.41
CA PHE A 25 -0.53 -28.63 -10.55
C PHE A 25 -0.90 -27.41 -11.40
N LEU A 26 -1.57 -27.63 -12.54
CA LEU A 26 -2.01 -26.56 -13.45
C LEU A 26 -3.14 -25.70 -12.86
N ASN A 27 -4.02 -26.28 -12.04
CA ASN A 27 -5.09 -25.53 -11.37
C ASN A 27 -4.64 -24.84 -10.08
N ARG A 28 -3.40 -25.04 -9.62
CA ARG A 28 -2.89 -24.37 -8.44
C ARG A 28 -2.54 -22.93 -8.79
N LYS A 29 -3.48 -22.02 -8.55
CA LYS A 29 -3.23 -20.58 -8.64
C LYS A 29 -1.98 -20.21 -7.86
N SER A 30 -1.13 -19.41 -8.49
CA SER A 30 0.06 -18.85 -7.87
C SER A 30 -0.32 -17.90 -6.73
N ASN A 31 0.66 -17.42 -5.96
CA ASN A 31 0.37 -16.47 -4.90
C ASN A 31 0.04 -15.10 -5.52
N SER A 32 0.77 -14.70 -6.56
CA SER A 32 0.56 -13.44 -7.28
C SER A 32 -0.82 -13.35 -7.95
N GLU A 33 -1.39 -14.47 -8.39
CA GLU A 33 -2.76 -14.55 -8.95
C GLU A 33 -3.87 -14.42 -7.91
N LYS A 34 -3.53 -14.48 -6.63
CA LYS A 34 -4.47 -14.36 -5.49
C LYS A 34 -4.29 -13.04 -4.73
N LEU A 35 -3.52 -12.11 -5.27
CA LEU A 35 -3.37 -10.79 -4.67
C LEU A 35 -4.73 -10.09 -4.63
N GLU A 36 -5.09 -9.63 -3.45
CA GLU A 36 -6.32 -8.88 -3.18
C GLU A 36 -5.94 -7.50 -2.65
N VAL A 37 -6.74 -6.48 -2.94
CA VAL A 37 -6.51 -5.12 -2.42
C VAL A 37 -6.79 -5.12 -0.91
N VAL A 38 -5.92 -4.48 -0.13
CA VAL A 38 -6.17 -4.31 1.31
C VAL A 38 -7.36 -3.37 1.51
N ASP A 39 -8.35 -3.84 2.27
CA ASP A 39 -9.60 -3.15 2.55
C ASP A 39 -9.77 -2.79 4.04
N GLU A 40 -8.90 -3.26 4.93
CA GLU A 40 -8.96 -2.97 6.36
C GLU A 40 -7.93 -1.89 6.75
N TYR A 41 -8.38 -0.81 7.41
CA TYR A 41 -7.52 0.36 7.69
C TYR A 41 -6.43 0.06 8.71
N ASN A 42 -6.70 -0.70 9.77
CA ASN A 42 -5.67 -0.98 10.76
C ASN A 42 -4.51 -1.73 10.11
N ASN A 43 -4.81 -2.70 9.25
CA ASN A 43 -3.83 -3.42 8.43
C ASN A 43 -3.08 -2.45 7.50
N PHE A 44 -3.79 -1.60 6.76
CA PHE A 44 -3.16 -0.62 5.87
C PHE A 44 -2.13 0.24 6.63
N PHE A 45 -2.52 0.86 7.73
CA PHE A 45 -1.64 1.73 8.51
C PHE A 45 -0.54 0.96 9.25
N THR A 46 -0.82 -0.25 9.74
CA THR A 46 0.20 -1.12 10.38
C THR A 46 1.31 -1.46 9.38
N ILE A 47 0.94 -1.88 8.18
CA ILE A 47 1.88 -2.28 7.13
C ILE A 47 2.68 -1.07 6.63
N THR A 48 2.03 0.07 6.42
CA THR A 48 2.70 1.34 6.09
C THR A 48 3.71 1.74 7.17
N ASN A 49 3.40 1.54 8.45
CA ASN A 49 4.33 1.82 9.54
C ASN A 49 5.58 0.93 9.50
N TYR A 50 5.45 -0.35 9.14
CA TYR A 50 6.62 -1.23 8.97
C TYR A 50 7.54 -0.76 7.84
N VAL A 51 6.97 -0.22 6.76
CA VAL A 51 7.76 0.40 5.67
C VAL A 51 8.46 1.66 6.17
N ASN A 52 7.76 2.53 6.91
CA ASN A 52 8.38 3.74 7.46
C ASN A 52 9.51 3.42 8.45
N ASN A 53 9.38 2.38 9.29
CA ASN A 53 10.49 1.91 10.14
C ASN A 53 11.71 1.51 9.30
N TYR A 54 11.50 0.80 8.18
CA TYR A 54 12.58 0.43 7.26
C TYR A 54 13.25 1.67 6.64
N LEU A 55 12.46 2.66 6.20
CA LEU A 55 12.96 3.91 5.64
C LEU A 55 13.74 4.72 6.67
N GLU A 56 13.29 4.76 7.93
CA GLU A 56 14.01 5.38 9.05
C GLU A 56 15.36 4.69 9.31
N TYR A 57 15.38 3.36 9.36
CA TYR A 57 16.64 2.62 9.61
C TYR A 57 17.63 2.79 8.46
N SER A 58 17.15 2.89 7.22
CA SER A 58 17.98 3.19 6.06
C SER A 58 18.53 4.61 6.07
N SER A 59 17.67 5.61 6.30
CA SER A 59 18.09 7.02 6.27
C SER A 59 18.99 7.43 7.43
N THR A 60 18.88 6.76 8.58
CA THR A 60 19.75 6.97 9.75
C THR A 60 21.00 6.08 9.73
N TYR A 61 21.24 5.33 8.64
CA TYR A 61 22.36 4.40 8.48
C TYR A 61 22.47 3.38 9.64
N ASN A 62 21.34 2.93 10.19
CA ASN A 62 21.31 1.97 11.29
C ASN A 62 21.44 0.53 10.78
N ALA A 63 22.67 0.14 10.45
CA ALA A 63 23.00 -1.16 9.85
C ALA A 63 22.38 -2.36 10.57
N SER A 64 22.45 -2.38 11.91
CA SER A 64 21.93 -3.50 12.71
C SER A 64 20.42 -3.62 12.62
N LYS A 65 19.67 -2.52 12.82
CA LYS A 65 18.21 -2.55 12.76
C LYS A 65 17.71 -2.83 11.35
N LEU A 66 18.38 -2.28 10.35
CA LEU A 66 18.04 -2.50 8.95
C LEU A 66 18.25 -3.96 8.56
N TYR A 67 19.37 -4.56 8.96
CA TYR A 67 19.62 -5.99 8.76
C TYR A 67 18.57 -6.87 9.44
N ASP A 68 18.19 -6.55 10.68
CA ASP A 68 17.22 -7.29 11.48
C ASP A 68 15.80 -7.35 10.87
N VAL A 69 15.44 -6.38 10.04
CA VAL A 69 14.12 -6.33 9.38
C VAL A 69 14.15 -6.83 7.93
N LEU A 70 15.32 -7.11 7.35
CA LEU A 70 15.41 -7.66 6.00
C LEU A 70 14.98 -9.14 5.97
N TYR A 71 14.29 -9.53 4.90
CA TYR A 71 13.87 -10.90 4.71
C TYR A 71 15.07 -11.83 4.46
N SER A 72 15.13 -12.99 5.11
CA SER A 72 16.27 -13.91 5.07
C SER A 72 16.63 -14.34 3.64
N ASP A 73 15.64 -14.68 2.80
CA ASP A 73 15.92 -15.11 1.43
C ASP A 73 16.52 -13.96 0.59
N TYR A 74 16.20 -12.69 0.90
CA TYR A 74 16.82 -11.53 0.27
C TYR A 74 18.29 -11.41 0.68
N ILE A 75 18.58 -11.61 1.97
CA ILE A 75 19.94 -11.60 2.52
C ILE A 75 20.77 -12.71 1.89
N ASP A 76 20.27 -13.94 1.94
CA ASP A 76 20.98 -15.15 1.50
C ASP A 76 21.26 -15.13 -0.01
N SER A 77 20.28 -14.71 -0.82
CA SER A 77 20.43 -14.66 -2.28
C SER A 77 21.47 -13.65 -2.76
N LYS A 78 21.78 -12.63 -1.96
CA LYS A 78 22.73 -11.56 -2.29
C LYS A 78 24.04 -11.63 -1.49
N GLY A 79 24.13 -12.50 -0.48
CA GLY A 79 25.27 -12.56 0.42
C GLY A 79 25.41 -11.30 1.28
N ILE A 80 24.28 -10.75 1.74
CA ILE A 80 24.27 -9.53 2.56
C ILE A 80 24.72 -9.86 3.99
N THR A 81 25.52 -8.95 4.53
CA THR A 81 26.03 -8.93 5.90
C THR A 81 25.82 -7.52 6.46
N ILE A 82 25.97 -7.36 7.77
CA ILE A 82 25.90 -6.04 8.41
C ILE A 82 26.92 -5.05 7.79
N ASN A 83 28.05 -5.55 7.29
CA ASN A 83 29.14 -4.70 6.78
C ASN A 83 28.96 -4.22 5.34
N ASN A 84 28.16 -4.92 4.53
CA ASN A 84 28.00 -4.62 3.10
C ASN A 84 26.54 -4.31 2.70
N LEU A 85 25.59 -4.25 3.65
CA LEU A 85 24.17 -4.10 3.31
C LEU A 85 23.87 -2.84 2.48
N PHE A 86 24.56 -1.72 2.74
CA PHE A 86 24.37 -0.46 2.02
C PHE A 86 24.87 -0.52 0.57
N ASP A 87 25.67 -1.53 0.20
CA ASP A 87 26.07 -1.75 -1.20
C ASP A 87 24.89 -2.29 -2.05
N TYR A 88 23.84 -2.81 -1.39
CA TYR A 88 22.69 -3.45 -2.03
C TYR A 88 21.38 -2.67 -1.86
N LEU A 89 21.31 -1.79 -0.87
CA LEU A 89 20.11 -1.02 -0.55
C LEU A 89 20.21 0.40 -1.10
N LYS A 90 19.06 0.93 -1.53
CA LYS A 90 18.94 2.34 -1.90
C LYS A 90 19.09 3.20 -0.65
N GLU A 91 19.91 4.25 -0.77
CA GLU A 91 20.01 5.28 0.27
C GLU A 91 18.79 6.21 0.20
N TYR A 92 18.29 6.59 1.37
CA TYR A 92 17.19 7.55 1.52
C TYR A 92 17.68 8.69 2.41
N SER A 93 17.16 9.89 2.20
CA SER A 93 17.44 11.01 3.08
C SER A 93 16.67 10.90 4.39
N ILE A 94 17.15 11.60 5.42
CA ILE A 94 16.47 11.69 6.72
C ILE A 94 15.07 12.29 6.51
N ASP A 95 14.12 11.92 7.37
CA ASP A 95 12.73 12.37 7.30
C ASP A 95 12.01 11.96 5.99
N THR A 96 12.47 10.88 5.37
CA THR A 96 11.75 10.19 4.29
C THR A 96 10.60 9.35 4.85
N SER A 97 9.41 9.49 4.26
CA SER A 97 8.24 8.65 4.54
C SER A 97 7.55 8.19 3.27
N VAL A 98 6.81 7.09 3.34
CA VAL A 98 6.02 6.59 2.21
C VAL A 98 4.60 7.15 2.23
N GLU A 99 4.16 7.63 1.07
CA GLU A 99 2.76 7.91 0.75
C GLU A 99 2.23 6.75 -0.11
N VAL A 100 1.43 5.88 0.51
CA VAL A 100 0.99 4.63 -0.12
C VAL A 100 -0.28 4.86 -0.93
N ASN A 101 -0.23 4.56 -2.22
CA ASN A 101 -1.40 4.62 -3.12
C ASN A 101 -2.00 3.23 -3.40
N LYS A 102 -1.25 2.16 -3.10
CA LYS A 102 -1.67 0.78 -3.36
C LYS A 102 -1.03 -0.19 -2.38
N ILE A 103 -1.87 -1.01 -1.73
CA ILE A 103 -1.44 -2.23 -1.03
C ILE A 103 -2.29 -3.40 -1.53
N GLU A 104 -1.62 -4.44 -1.98
CA GLU A 104 -2.20 -5.75 -2.27
C GLU A 104 -1.61 -6.79 -1.33
N TYR A 105 -2.37 -7.84 -1.03
CA TYR A 105 -1.91 -8.89 -0.13
C TYR A 105 -2.35 -10.27 -0.60
N VAL A 106 -1.62 -11.29 -0.16
CA VAL A 106 -1.98 -12.70 -0.34
C VAL A 106 -1.67 -13.48 0.93
N SER A 107 -2.58 -14.38 1.29
CA SER A 107 -2.36 -15.34 2.36
C SER A 107 -1.51 -16.53 1.88
N VAL A 108 -0.45 -16.83 2.63
CA VAL A 108 0.39 -18.02 2.49
C VAL A 108 0.27 -18.83 3.78
N LYS A 109 -0.69 -19.76 3.81
CA LYS A 109 -1.15 -20.47 5.02
C LYS A 109 -1.80 -19.50 6.02
N ASN A 110 -1.19 -19.27 7.18
CA ASN A 110 -1.68 -18.33 8.20
C ASN A 110 -0.95 -16.98 8.16
N ASN A 111 0.02 -16.85 7.27
CA ASN A 111 0.91 -15.69 7.15
C ASN A 111 0.57 -14.91 5.88
N TYR A 112 1.09 -13.69 5.78
CA TYR A 112 0.68 -12.76 4.72
C TYR A 112 1.89 -12.13 4.03
N ILE A 113 1.75 -11.91 2.72
CA ILE A 113 2.69 -11.14 1.93
C ILE A 113 1.94 -9.94 1.38
N TYR A 114 2.48 -8.74 1.59
CA TYR A 114 1.94 -7.48 1.11
C TYR A 114 2.87 -6.91 0.05
N TYR A 115 2.31 -6.56 -1.11
CA TYR A 115 2.96 -5.73 -2.12
C TYR A 115 2.49 -4.29 -1.95
N ILE A 116 3.43 -3.36 -1.86
CA ILE A 116 3.16 -1.94 -1.60
C ILE A 116 3.77 -1.13 -2.72
N GLN A 117 2.98 -0.17 -3.21
CA GLN A 117 3.42 0.84 -4.17
C GLN A 117 2.97 2.22 -3.68
N GLY A 118 3.82 3.21 -3.90
CA GLY A 118 3.59 4.57 -3.42
C GLY A 118 4.67 5.54 -3.86
N LYS A 119 4.64 6.73 -3.27
CA LYS A 119 5.67 7.76 -3.42
C LYS A 119 6.49 7.86 -2.16
N LEU A 120 7.75 8.30 -2.29
CA LEU A 120 8.55 8.71 -1.15
C LEU A 120 8.61 10.22 -1.09
N ASN A 121 8.31 10.73 0.09
CA ASN A 121 8.31 12.15 0.41
C ASN A 121 9.39 12.43 1.45
N GLU A 122 10.24 13.40 1.16
CA GLU A 122 11.18 13.98 2.11
C GLU A 122 10.56 15.22 2.74
N MET A 123 10.46 15.24 4.06
CA MET A 123 10.03 16.41 4.80
C MET A 123 11.22 17.33 5.07
N THR A 124 11.13 18.58 4.62
CA THR A 124 12.04 19.66 5.02
C THR A 124 11.31 20.65 5.93
N PHE A 125 12.03 21.63 6.49
CA PHE A 125 11.42 22.65 7.36
C PHE A 125 10.26 23.41 6.69
N ASP A 126 10.34 23.64 5.38
CA ASP A 126 9.42 24.53 4.65
C ASP A 126 8.58 23.81 3.59
N THR A 127 9.02 22.64 3.11
CA THR A 127 8.33 21.90 2.03
C THR A 127 8.40 20.39 2.20
N THR A 128 7.46 19.70 1.57
CA THR A 128 7.54 18.25 1.33
C THR A 128 7.94 18.04 -0.13
N ASN A 129 9.04 17.32 -0.37
CA ASN A 129 9.54 17.07 -1.71
C ASN A 129 9.34 15.59 -2.07
N VAL A 130 8.79 15.33 -3.24
CA VAL A 130 8.70 13.95 -3.76
C VAL A 130 10.07 13.53 -4.30
N ILE A 131 10.68 12.52 -3.68
CA ILE A 131 12.02 12.01 -4.04
C ILE A 131 11.96 10.69 -4.83
N ASP A 132 10.82 10.00 -4.80
CA ASP A 132 10.55 8.82 -5.61
C ASP A 132 9.06 8.73 -5.92
N ASN A 133 8.70 8.59 -7.20
CA ASN A 133 7.30 8.51 -7.63
C ASN A 133 6.79 7.07 -7.84
N ASP A 134 7.66 6.06 -7.80
CA ASP A 134 7.30 4.66 -8.02
C ASP A 134 8.04 3.73 -7.05
N PHE A 135 7.99 4.08 -5.77
CA PHE A 135 8.56 3.26 -4.72
C PHE A 135 7.74 1.98 -4.55
N ARG A 136 8.46 0.84 -4.55
CA ARG A 136 7.88 -0.49 -4.46
C ARG A 136 8.59 -1.32 -3.40
N ILE A 137 7.83 -2.05 -2.61
CA ILE A 137 8.38 -2.90 -1.54
C ILE A 137 7.44 -4.06 -1.21
N ILE A 138 7.99 -5.15 -0.70
CA ILE A 138 7.22 -6.27 -0.16
C ILE A 138 7.40 -6.35 1.34
N VAL A 139 6.31 -6.52 2.07
CA VAL A 139 6.29 -6.78 3.51
C VAL A 139 5.77 -8.18 3.75
N ILE A 140 6.54 -9.01 4.45
CA ILE A 140 6.14 -10.36 4.83
C ILE A 140 5.79 -10.35 6.32
N VAL A 141 4.58 -10.78 6.67
CA VAL A 141 4.11 -10.84 8.06
C VAL A 141 3.91 -12.30 8.46
N ASP A 142 4.62 -12.69 9.51
CA ASP A 142 4.52 -13.98 10.18
C ASP A 142 3.67 -13.82 11.44
N PHE A 143 2.39 -14.19 11.34
CA PHE A 143 1.46 -14.14 12.45
C PHE A 143 1.77 -15.21 13.51
N ASP A 144 2.27 -16.36 13.08
CA ASP A 144 2.60 -17.47 13.99
C ASP A 144 3.70 -17.02 14.98
N ASN A 145 4.69 -16.24 14.50
CA ASN A 145 5.77 -15.69 15.32
C ASN A 145 5.55 -14.24 15.78
N SER A 146 4.48 -13.57 15.33
CA SER A 146 4.24 -12.13 15.58
C SER A 146 5.41 -11.25 15.14
N THR A 147 5.91 -11.49 13.94
CA THR A 147 7.08 -10.82 13.35
C THR A 147 6.82 -10.37 11.92
N TYR A 148 7.59 -9.40 11.43
CA TYR A 148 7.56 -8.98 10.03
C TYR A 148 8.96 -8.94 9.42
N ALA A 149 9.05 -8.92 8.10
CA ALA A 149 10.27 -8.72 7.37
C ALA A 149 10.00 -7.93 6.09
N ILE A 150 11.06 -7.33 5.56
CA ILE A 150 11.04 -6.41 4.44
C ILE A 150 11.86 -6.99 3.29
N TYR A 151 11.27 -7.02 2.11
CA TYR A 151 11.96 -7.33 0.86
C TYR A 151 11.91 -6.07 -0.02
N PRO A 152 13.00 -5.27 -0.07
CA PRO A 152 13.06 -4.10 -0.93
C PRO A 152 13.12 -4.51 -2.40
N LEU A 153 12.39 -3.78 -3.25
CA LEU A 153 12.35 -4.00 -4.69
C LEU A 153 13.16 -2.93 -5.41
N SER A 154 13.90 -3.35 -6.42
CA SER A 154 14.52 -2.47 -7.42
C SER A 154 13.61 -2.29 -8.63
N ASP A 155 13.93 -1.32 -9.48
CA ASP A 155 13.16 -1.02 -10.70
C ASP A 155 12.96 -2.23 -11.61
N LYS A 156 13.95 -3.12 -11.63
CA LYS A 156 13.98 -4.30 -12.51
C LYS A 156 13.30 -5.53 -11.91
N ASP A 157 12.89 -5.47 -10.64
CA ASP A 157 12.32 -6.62 -9.97
C ASP A 157 10.86 -6.87 -10.38
N ASP A 158 10.58 -8.14 -10.67
CA ASP A 158 9.24 -8.65 -10.91
C ASP A 158 8.68 -9.17 -9.58
N TYR A 159 7.91 -8.30 -8.91
CA TYR A 159 7.32 -8.60 -7.61
C TYR A 159 6.46 -9.88 -7.63
N LYS A 160 5.82 -10.20 -8.76
CA LYS A 160 4.99 -11.40 -8.87
C LYS A 160 5.83 -12.66 -8.76
N LYS A 161 6.98 -12.70 -9.43
CA LYS A 161 7.92 -13.83 -9.32
C LYS A 161 8.46 -14.00 -7.91
N ILE A 162 8.73 -12.90 -7.20
CA ILE A 162 9.21 -12.92 -5.82
C ILE A 162 8.10 -13.45 -4.89
N ILE A 163 6.88 -12.93 -4.99
CA ILE A 163 5.74 -13.41 -4.19
C ILE A 163 5.43 -14.89 -4.48
N ASP A 164 5.59 -15.31 -5.73
CA ASP A 164 5.41 -16.69 -6.14
C ASP A 164 6.52 -17.62 -5.66
N SER A 165 7.74 -17.14 -5.41
CA SER A 165 8.80 -17.99 -4.87
C SER A 165 8.62 -18.28 -3.37
N ILE A 166 7.95 -17.40 -2.63
CA ILE A 166 7.71 -17.54 -1.18
C ILE A 166 6.61 -18.57 -0.92
N LYS A 167 7.00 -19.81 -0.60
CA LYS A 167 6.07 -20.93 -0.33
C LYS A 167 5.80 -21.18 1.15
N LYS A 168 6.69 -20.71 2.02
CA LYS A 168 6.60 -20.82 3.48
C LYS A 168 7.18 -19.55 4.07
N ILE A 169 6.54 -19.06 5.12
CA ILE A 169 7.01 -17.92 5.90
C ILE A 169 7.36 -18.47 7.28
N ASN A 170 8.57 -18.16 7.74
CA ASN A 170 9.02 -18.34 9.11
C ASN A 170 10.08 -17.27 9.36
N ILE A 171 9.74 -16.27 10.16
CA ILE A 171 10.63 -15.14 10.46
C ILE A 171 11.07 -15.27 11.91
N ASP A 172 12.39 -15.31 12.13
CA ASP A 172 12.94 -15.37 13.48
C ASP A 172 12.74 -14.03 14.21
N SER A 173 12.28 -14.09 15.46
CA SER A 173 11.99 -12.88 16.24
C SER A 173 13.26 -12.23 16.78
N ASN A 174 13.35 -10.92 16.63
CA ASN A 174 14.34 -10.05 17.25
C ASN A 174 13.68 -8.81 17.87
N SER A 175 14.45 -7.84 18.33
CA SER A 175 13.92 -6.62 18.97
C SER A 175 13.31 -5.61 18.00
N ASN A 176 13.63 -5.69 16.72
CA ASN A 176 13.32 -4.67 15.71
C ASN A 176 12.22 -5.12 14.73
N ASN A 177 11.87 -6.41 14.71
CA ASN A 177 10.94 -6.98 13.73
C ASN A 177 9.63 -7.50 14.33
N ARG A 178 9.30 -7.14 15.57
CA ARG A 178 8.04 -7.56 16.21
C ARG A 178 6.86 -6.82 15.61
N THR A 179 5.77 -7.54 15.40
CA THR A 179 4.52 -6.89 15.01
C THR A 179 3.98 -6.07 16.18
N VAL A 180 3.48 -4.88 15.86
CA VAL A 180 2.79 -4.00 16.79
C VAL A 180 1.34 -3.94 16.39
N LYS A 181 0.45 -4.01 17.38
CA LYS A 181 -0.96 -3.70 17.15
C LYS A 181 -1.07 -2.18 16.98
N SER A 182 -1.44 -1.73 15.79
CA SER A 182 -1.80 -0.33 15.60
C SER A 182 -3.02 0.01 16.45
N ASP A 183 -3.06 1.26 16.94
CA ASP A 183 -4.25 1.82 17.54
C ASP A 183 -5.42 1.74 16.55
N LEU A 184 -6.63 1.54 17.09
CA LEU A 184 -7.84 1.54 16.28
C LEU A 184 -7.96 2.85 15.49
N ILE A 185 -8.00 2.73 14.18
CA ILE A 185 -8.18 3.85 13.26
C ILE A 185 -9.67 4.23 13.26
N THR A 186 -9.97 5.43 13.76
CA THR A 186 -11.34 5.93 13.80
C THR A 186 -11.75 6.53 12.46
N LYS A 187 -13.06 6.56 12.22
CA LYS A 187 -13.67 7.23 11.06
C LYS A 187 -13.20 8.69 10.92
N GLU A 188 -13.07 9.40 12.05
CA GLU A 188 -12.61 10.79 12.08
C GLU A 188 -11.16 10.92 11.61
N LYS A 189 -10.26 10.02 12.06
CA LYS A 189 -8.88 9.97 11.58
C LYS A 189 -8.82 9.71 10.07
N ILE A 190 -9.65 8.80 9.57
CA ILE A 190 -9.77 8.51 8.14
C ILE A 190 -10.17 9.77 7.36
N CYS A 191 -11.25 10.44 7.77
CA CYS A 191 -11.69 11.69 7.14
C CYS A 191 -10.60 12.77 7.12
N VAL A 192 -9.86 12.95 8.22
CA VAL A 192 -8.75 13.91 8.29
C VAL A 192 -7.62 13.50 7.34
N SER A 193 -7.30 12.21 7.22
CA SER A 193 -6.30 11.73 6.26
C SER A 193 -6.68 12.06 4.82
N TYR A 194 -7.92 11.75 4.39
CA TYR A 194 -8.39 12.06 3.03
C TYR A 194 -8.42 13.57 2.76
N LEU A 195 -8.89 14.37 3.72
CA LEU A 195 -8.92 15.83 3.58
C LEU A 195 -7.50 16.40 3.47
N SER A 196 -6.59 15.98 4.35
CA SER A 196 -5.21 16.47 4.37
C SER A 196 -4.48 16.08 3.10
N ASP A 197 -4.64 14.85 2.64
CA ASP A 197 -4.06 14.35 1.39
C ASP A 197 -4.50 15.20 0.20
N TYR A 198 -5.82 15.40 0.02
CA TYR A 198 -6.34 16.18 -1.09
C TYR A 198 -5.95 17.65 -1.03
N VAL A 199 -6.01 18.28 0.14
CA VAL A 199 -5.62 19.69 0.32
C VAL A 199 -4.11 19.87 0.09
N ASN A 200 -3.28 18.93 0.52
CA ASN A 200 -1.84 18.97 0.19
C ASN A 200 -1.62 18.94 -1.32
N MET A 201 -2.35 18.12 -2.07
CA MET A 201 -2.27 18.16 -3.54
C MET A 201 -2.76 19.50 -4.10
N LEU A 202 -3.83 20.10 -3.56
CA LEU A 202 -4.23 21.45 -3.98
C LEU A 202 -3.12 22.50 -3.78
N ASN A 203 -2.30 22.34 -2.73
CA ASN A 203 -1.21 23.25 -2.39
C ASN A 203 0.03 23.06 -3.28
N TYR A 204 0.41 21.80 -3.55
CA TYR A 204 1.72 21.46 -4.11
C TYR A 204 1.67 20.80 -5.50
N ASP A 205 0.59 20.09 -5.84
CA ASP A 205 0.39 19.44 -7.15
C ASP A 205 -1.08 19.51 -7.58
N ILE A 206 -1.50 20.69 -8.00
CA ILE A 206 -2.87 20.96 -8.39
C ILE A 206 -3.31 20.17 -9.64
N GLU A 207 -2.37 19.70 -10.46
CA GLU A 207 -2.68 18.85 -11.61
C GLU A 207 -3.07 17.44 -11.14
N GLU A 208 -2.37 16.90 -10.15
CA GLU A 208 -2.75 15.66 -9.50
C GLU A 208 -4.10 15.77 -8.78
N ALA A 209 -4.31 16.84 -8.02
CA ALA A 209 -5.61 17.12 -7.39
C ALA A 209 -6.76 17.18 -8.41
N TYR A 210 -6.52 17.83 -9.56
CA TYR A 210 -7.49 17.85 -10.66
C TYR A 210 -7.74 16.44 -11.20
N ASN A 211 -6.72 15.60 -11.32
CA ASN A 211 -6.85 14.23 -11.81
C ASN A 211 -7.69 13.33 -10.89
N LEU A 212 -7.74 13.64 -9.58
CA LEU A 212 -8.58 12.97 -8.60
C LEU A 212 -10.04 13.43 -8.61
N LEU A 213 -10.39 14.56 -9.25
CA LEU A 213 -11.78 14.95 -9.41
C LEU A 213 -12.58 13.84 -10.10
N ASP A 214 -13.81 13.64 -9.63
CA ASP A 214 -14.74 12.73 -10.29
C ASP A 214 -15.18 13.28 -11.66
N ASP A 215 -15.74 12.40 -12.51
CA ASP A 215 -16.12 12.76 -13.88
C ASP A 215 -17.20 13.85 -13.92
N THR A 216 -18.04 13.96 -12.88
CA THR A 216 -19.09 14.98 -12.84
C THR A 216 -18.51 16.37 -12.53
N THR A 217 -17.56 16.47 -11.59
CA THR A 217 -16.88 17.72 -11.25
C THR A 217 -15.94 18.15 -12.37
N LYS A 218 -15.20 17.21 -12.99
CA LYS A 218 -14.33 17.51 -14.14
C LYS A 218 -15.07 18.10 -15.33
N LYS A 219 -16.35 17.78 -15.53
CA LYS A 219 -17.15 18.41 -16.61
C LYS A 219 -17.32 19.92 -16.43
N ASN A 220 -17.25 20.42 -15.20
CA ASN A 220 -17.45 21.83 -14.89
C ASN A 220 -16.15 22.65 -14.95
N TYR A 221 -14.98 21.99 -14.93
CA TYR A 221 -13.68 22.64 -14.91
C TYR A 221 -12.75 22.04 -15.96
N SER A 222 -12.18 22.88 -16.84
CA SER A 222 -10.89 22.51 -17.45
C SER A 222 -9.78 22.61 -16.40
N LEU A 223 -8.63 21.97 -16.64
CA LEU A 223 -7.48 22.07 -15.74
C LEU A 223 -7.12 23.54 -15.42
N GLU A 224 -7.05 24.41 -16.44
CA GLU A 224 -6.75 25.83 -16.25
C GLU A 224 -7.83 26.58 -15.44
N LYS A 225 -9.11 26.25 -15.66
CA LYS A 225 -10.21 26.84 -14.85
C LYS A 225 -10.13 26.37 -13.41
N PHE A 226 -9.78 25.10 -13.18
CA PHE A 226 -9.60 24.56 -11.85
C PHE A 226 -8.43 25.23 -11.12
N LYS A 227 -7.27 25.36 -11.79
CA LYS A 227 -6.10 26.08 -11.26
C LYS A 227 -6.46 27.50 -10.83
N SER A 228 -7.11 28.26 -11.71
CA SER A 228 -7.54 29.63 -11.37
C SER A 228 -8.57 29.65 -10.23
N TYR A 229 -9.52 28.72 -10.21
CA TYR A 229 -10.54 28.64 -9.16
C TYR A 229 -9.94 28.38 -7.77
N ILE A 230 -9.02 27.42 -7.66
CA ILE A 230 -8.34 27.10 -6.40
C ILE A 230 -7.45 28.27 -5.97
N ASN A 231 -6.61 28.81 -6.85
CA ASN A 231 -5.71 29.92 -6.50
C ASN A 231 -6.46 31.17 -6.01
N ASN A 232 -7.65 31.43 -6.54
CA ASN A 232 -8.48 32.57 -6.15
C ASN A 232 -9.27 32.36 -4.84
N ASN A 233 -9.34 31.14 -4.32
CA ASN A 233 -10.11 30.80 -3.12
C ASN A 233 -9.30 29.99 -2.11
N PHE A 234 -7.97 29.97 -2.26
CA PHE A 234 -7.09 29.14 -1.47
C PHE A 234 -7.13 29.49 0.02
N ASP A 235 -7.33 30.77 0.33
CA ASP A 235 -7.53 31.32 1.66
C ASP A 235 -8.75 30.73 2.40
N LYS A 236 -9.69 30.14 1.66
CA LYS A 236 -10.89 29.50 2.21
C LYS A 236 -10.71 28.01 2.47
N ILE A 237 -9.62 27.39 2.01
CA ILE A 237 -9.41 25.94 2.10
C ILE A 237 -8.62 25.62 3.37
N THR A 238 -9.02 24.58 4.09
CA THR A 238 -8.33 24.13 5.31
C THR A 238 -8.28 22.61 5.42
N THR A 239 -7.28 22.10 6.13
CA THR A 239 -7.16 20.68 6.49
C THR A 239 -7.94 20.33 7.76
N ASP A 240 -8.50 21.33 8.46
CA ASP A 240 -9.25 21.14 9.68
C ASP A 240 -10.67 20.63 9.39
N ALA A 241 -10.94 19.37 9.68
CA ALA A 241 -12.28 18.78 9.58
C ALA A 241 -13.19 19.22 10.74
N ASP A 242 -14.45 19.57 10.44
CA ASP A 242 -15.53 19.82 11.41
C ASP A 242 -16.47 18.60 11.53
N LYS A 243 -16.92 18.06 10.39
CA LYS A 243 -17.83 16.90 10.35
C LYS A 243 -17.34 15.83 9.39
N CYS A 244 -17.57 14.59 9.80
CA CYS A 244 -17.21 13.40 9.05
C CYS A 244 -18.40 12.43 8.99
N LEU A 245 -18.91 12.22 7.77
CA LEU A 245 -19.97 11.27 7.46
C LEU A 245 -19.38 10.11 6.67
N PHE A 246 -19.87 8.90 6.96
CA PHE A 246 -19.47 7.68 6.28
C PHE A 246 -20.71 6.94 5.82
N GLU A 247 -20.68 6.48 4.57
CA GLU A 247 -21.69 5.60 4.01
C GLU A 247 -21.06 4.54 3.10
N THR A 248 -21.82 3.49 2.83
CA THR A 248 -21.43 2.44 1.89
C THR A 248 -22.50 2.35 0.82
N VAL A 249 -22.10 2.50 -0.44
CA VAL A 249 -22.97 2.40 -1.61
C VAL A 249 -22.47 1.26 -2.48
N GLY A 250 -23.17 0.12 -2.43
CA GLY A 250 -22.67 -1.13 -3.02
C GLY A 250 -21.44 -1.64 -2.26
N ASP A 251 -20.34 -1.83 -2.98
CA ASP A 251 -19.02 -2.20 -2.46
C ASP A 251 -18.12 -0.98 -2.18
N LYS A 252 -18.59 0.24 -2.45
CA LYS A 252 -17.80 1.46 -2.32
C LYS A 252 -18.02 2.16 -0.99
N ARG A 253 -16.91 2.53 -0.35
CA ARG A 253 -16.89 3.42 0.82
C ARG A 253 -16.87 4.87 0.37
N ILE A 254 -17.74 5.67 0.99
CA ILE A 254 -17.85 7.10 0.71
C ILE A 254 -17.70 7.86 2.02
N TYR A 255 -16.76 8.80 2.02
CA TYR A 255 -16.53 9.72 3.13
C TYR A 255 -16.91 11.13 2.69
N THR A 256 -17.84 11.76 3.41
CA THR A 256 -18.13 13.19 3.24
C THR A 256 -17.52 13.95 4.40
N VAL A 257 -16.59 14.84 4.09
CA VAL A 257 -15.94 15.73 5.04
C VAL A 257 -16.47 17.14 4.85
N ILE A 258 -16.87 17.78 5.95
CA ILE A 258 -17.12 19.22 5.99
C ILE A 258 -15.98 19.81 6.82
N ASP A 259 -15.22 20.73 6.24
CA ASP A 259 -14.13 21.41 6.94
C ASP A 259 -14.66 22.53 7.84
N LYS A 260 -13.79 23.13 8.67
CA LYS A 260 -14.17 24.22 9.57
C LYS A 260 -14.68 25.49 8.87
N ASN A 261 -14.37 25.66 7.59
CA ASN A 261 -14.85 26.78 6.78
C ASN A 261 -16.18 26.45 6.07
N GLY A 262 -16.72 25.24 6.30
CA GLY A 262 -17.98 24.77 5.72
C GLY A 262 -17.82 24.19 4.31
N ASN A 263 -16.60 24.08 3.78
CA ASN A 263 -16.38 23.47 2.48
C ASN A 263 -16.65 21.97 2.56
N ARG A 264 -17.19 21.41 1.48
CA ARG A 264 -17.59 20.00 1.42
C ARG A 264 -16.73 19.22 0.45
N TYR A 265 -16.23 18.09 0.93
CA TYR A 265 -15.44 17.12 0.18
C TYR A 265 -16.13 15.75 0.23
N VAL A 266 -16.28 15.10 -0.92
CA VAL A 266 -16.91 13.77 -1.02
C VAL A 266 -15.93 12.81 -1.66
N PHE A 267 -15.25 12.02 -0.82
CA PHE A 267 -14.28 11.01 -1.22
C PHE A 267 -14.99 9.69 -1.50
N ARG A 268 -14.76 9.13 -2.69
CA ARG A 268 -15.25 7.80 -3.09
C ARG A 268 -14.07 6.89 -3.35
N GLU A 269 -13.97 5.84 -2.58
CA GLU A 269 -12.83 4.94 -2.64
C GLU A 269 -12.90 3.96 -3.81
N ASN A 270 -11.74 3.73 -4.41
CA ASN A 270 -11.41 2.54 -5.20
C ASN A 270 -10.41 1.63 -4.44
N GLY A 271 -9.93 2.09 -3.28
CA GLY A 271 -9.04 1.42 -2.33
C GLY A 271 -8.69 2.40 -1.19
N ILE A 272 -8.06 1.94 -0.11
CA ILE A 272 -7.59 2.85 0.96
C ILE A 272 -6.56 3.82 0.37
N MET A 273 -6.74 5.12 0.64
CA MET A 273 -5.98 6.25 0.05
C MET A 273 -5.96 6.29 -1.50
N ASN A 274 -6.86 5.55 -2.18
CA ASN A 274 -7.06 5.63 -3.63
C ASN A 274 -8.53 5.97 -3.92
N TYR A 275 -8.78 7.20 -4.38
CA TYR A 275 -10.14 7.73 -4.41
C TYR A 275 -10.40 8.69 -5.58
N LYS A 276 -11.69 8.98 -5.78
CA LYS A 276 -12.16 10.17 -6.52
C LYS A 276 -12.87 11.13 -5.58
N VAL A 277 -12.82 12.42 -5.87
CA VAL A 277 -13.36 13.45 -5.00
C VAL A 277 -14.29 14.42 -5.74
N ASN A 278 -15.37 14.83 -5.07
CA ASN A 278 -16.10 16.05 -5.41
C ASN A 278 -15.81 17.11 -4.36
N PHE A 279 -15.58 18.33 -4.82
CA PHE A 279 -15.20 19.46 -3.98
C PHE A 279 -16.17 20.63 -4.21
N TYR A 280 -16.63 21.21 -3.11
CA TYR A 280 -17.55 22.35 -3.10
C TYR A 280 -17.09 23.35 -2.03
N LEU A 281 -16.70 24.54 -2.46
CA LEU A 281 -16.47 25.64 -1.53
C LEU A 281 -17.80 26.15 -0.97
N ASN A 282 -17.78 26.55 0.29
CA ASN A 282 -18.86 27.30 0.88
C ASN A 282 -18.80 28.75 0.36
N ASP A 283 -19.69 29.09 -0.57
CA ASP A 283 -19.82 30.47 -1.03
C ASP A 283 -20.66 31.25 0.00
N GLU A 284 -20.01 32.01 0.89
CA GLU A 284 -20.68 32.96 1.80
C GLU A 284 -21.46 34.07 1.06
N LYS A 285 -21.44 34.12 -0.27
CA LYS A 285 -22.26 35.03 -1.07
C LYS A 285 -23.69 34.52 -1.24
N ASN A 286 -24.42 34.39 -0.13
CA ASN A 286 -25.89 34.40 -0.09
C ASN A 286 -26.42 34.85 1.28
N GLU A 287 -25.70 35.73 1.98
CA GLU A 287 -26.27 36.54 3.07
C GLU A 287 -25.92 38.02 2.88
N SER A 288 -26.70 38.71 2.03
CA SER A 288 -27.17 40.10 2.20
C SER A 288 -28.11 40.50 1.07
#